data_AF-A0AAU6D6P6-F1
#
_entry.id   AF-A0AAU6D6P6-F1
#
_cell.length_a   1.000
_cell.length_b   1.000
_cell.length_c   1.000
_cell.angle_alpha   90.00
_cell.angle_beta   90.00
_cell.angle_gamma   90.00
#
_symmetry.space_group_name_H-M   'P 1'
#
loop_
_entity.id
_entity.type
_entity.pdbx_description
1 polymer ?
#
loop_
_entity_poly.entity_id
_entity_poly.type
_entity_poly.pdbx_seq_one_letter_code
_entity_poly.pdbx_strand_id
1 'polypeptide(L)'
;MKVVFVHHTDTTNSYTCDQSPAIVRSIYAEHLHQGWRDIGYNFLVDKCGTVFEGRFGGMNLPVVGAQTYGFNTDSLGIAAVGTYTDLSGGDATASTFKGAAPTAAMKGAIARLAAWKLGMSGASPTGSAALVEGAADSHGFTLNKTYTLSTVSGHRNGFATDCPGNQLYNALPAIRSYAAGPVTGLAITGVAGPYGSQKPVSSYVTGTSATVSWTATTPAALISGYDLLVDGKAVTHTTGTSATVTLAGGTHHIQVRATHVTGKTTLSAAVTDIAATARPTFPTAPSVSARTGTVSATSDGPGRWSPAPVEGTAGVACAGQSCRWGGCGLGCGRFV
;
A
#
# COMPACT_ATOMS: atom_id res chain seq x y z
N MET A 1 -6.71 24.78 9.62
CA MET A 1 -7.42 23.93 8.64
C MET A 1 -8.03 22.72 9.35
N LYS A 2 -9.15 22.24 8.81
CA LYS A 2 -9.95 21.12 9.33
C LYS A 2 -10.09 19.98 8.30
N VAL A 3 -10.05 20.30 7.01
CA VAL A 3 -10.25 19.35 5.91
C VAL A 3 -9.10 19.48 4.89
N VAL A 4 -8.69 18.35 4.34
CA VAL A 4 -7.86 18.24 3.14
C VAL A 4 -8.76 17.79 2.00
N PHE A 5 -8.88 18.60 0.96
CA PHE A 5 -9.52 18.20 -0.28
C PHE A 5 -8.48 17.59 -1.22
N VAL A 6 -8.78 16.38 -1.69
CA VAL A 6 -7.99 15.66 -2.69
C VAL A 6 -8.61 15.91 -4.05
N HIS A 7 -7.76 16.34 -4.98
CA HIS A 7 -8.06 16.65 -6.36
C HIS A 7 -7.30 15.74 -7.30
N HIS A 8 -7.71 15.72 -8.56
CA HIS A 8 -6.82 15.46 -9.67
C HIS A 8 -6.63 16.73 -10.50
N THR A 9 -5.63 16.77 -11.36
CA THR A 9 -5.39 17.92 -12.26
C THR A 9 -6.10 17.76 -13.60
N ASP A 10 -6.66 16.57 -13.86
CA ASP A 10 -7.22 16.15 -15.15
C ASP A 10 -6.25 16.30 -16.34
N THR A 11 -4.95 16.20 -16.05
CA THR A 11 -3.90 16.18 -17.07
C THR A 11 -3.63 14.75 -17.53
N THR A 12 -2.81 14.60 -18.58
CA THR A 12 -2.35 13.27 -19.03
C THR A 12 -1.67 12.47 -17.92
N ASN A 13 -1.80 11.14 -17.98
CA ASN A 13 -0.97 10.20 -17.20
C ASN A 13 0.25 9.70 -17.99
N SER A 14 0.31 9.99 -19.29
CA SER A 14 1.36 9.56 -20.22
C SER A 14 2.56 10.50 -20.16
N TYR A 15 3.12 10.65 -18.96
CA TYR A 15 4.34 11.40 -18.68
C TYR A 15 5.35 10.52 -17.93
N THR A 16 6.64 10.83 -18.05
CA THR A 16 7.70 10.30 -17.18
C THR A 16 7.82 11.17 -15.93
N CYS A 17 8.28 10.63 -14.79
CA CYS A 17 8.37 11.40 -13.54
C CYS A 17 9.15 12.72 -13.73
N ASP A 18 10.21 12.73 -14.55
CA ASP A 18 11.02 13.93 -14.79
C ASP A 18 10.28 15.04 -15.58
N GLN A 19 9.16 14.70 -16.22
CA GLN A 19 8.29 15.67 -16.89
C GLN A 19 7.24 16.28 -15.95
N SER A 20 7.03 15.74 -14.75
CA SER A 20 6.01 16.25 -13.82
C SER A 20 6.23 17.72 -13.42
N PRO A 21 7.47 18.25 -13.26
CA PRO A 21 7.67 19.68 -13.00
C PRO A 21 7.17 20.57 -14.15
N ALA A 22 7.27 20.11 -15.41
CA ALA A 22 6.77 20.87 -16.56
C ALA A 22 5.24 20.92 -16.59
N ILE A 23 4.57 19.82 -16.21
CA ILE A 23 3.11 19.77 -16.06
C ILE A 23 2.63 20.70 -14.94
N VAL A 24 3.33 20.72 -13.80
CA VAL A 24 3.00 21.65 -12.71
C VAL A 24 3.13 23.11 -13.16
N ARG A 25 4.18 23.45 -13.92
CA ARG A 25 4.35 24.79 -14.50
C ARG A 25 3.26 25.14 -15.52
N SER A 26 2.79 24.19 -16.32
CA SER A 26 1.69 24.46 -17.25
C SER A 26 0.37 24.72 -16.52
N ILE A 27 0.09 23.99 -15.43
CA ILE A 27 -1.08 24.23 -14.57
C ILE A 27 -1.00 25.61 -13.92
N TYR A 28 0.18 26.01 -13.44
CA TYR A 28 0.41 27.36 -12.92
C TYR A 28 0.11 28.44 -13.97
N ALA A 29 0.67 28.31 -15.18
CA ALA A 29 0.45 29.26 -16.28
C ALA A 29 -1.02 29.36 -16.67
N GLU A 30 -1.73 28.23 -16.72
CA GLU A 30 -3.16 28.17 -17.00
C GLU A 30 -3.99 28.88 -15.92
N HIS A 31 -3.72 28.64 -14.63
CA HIS A 31 -4.43 29.35 -13.57
C HIS A 31 -4.16 30.87 -13.58
N LEU A 32 -2.95 31.31 -13.92
CA LEU A 32 -2.69 32.75 -14.11
C LEU A 32 -3.49 33.32 -15.29
N HIS A 33 -3.60 32.57 -16.38
CA HIS A 33 -4.42 32.97 -17.54
C HIS A 33 -5.91 33.08 -17.17
N GLN A 34 -6.39 32.25 -16.24
CA GLN A 34 -7.74 32.36 -15.64
C GLN A 34 -7.89 33.53 -14.65
N GLY A 35 -6.85 34.35 -14.46
CA GLY A 35 -6.85 35.51 -13.56
C GLY A 35 -6.59 35.17 -12.10
N TRP A 36 -6.14 33.95 -11.79
CA TRP A 36 -5.80 33.59 -10.41
C TRP A 36 -4.45 34.20 -10.04
N ARG A 37 -4.26 34.45 -8.74
CA ARG A 37 -3.02 35.06 -8.23
C ARG A 37 -1.84 34.07 -8.18
N ASP A 38 -2.14 32.78 -8.23
CA ASP A 38 -1.21 31.66 -8.15
C ASP A 38 -1.96 30.37 -8.50
N ILE A 39 -1.26 29.25 -8.61
CA ILE A 39 -1.84 27.91 -8.68
C ILE A 39 -2.83 27.70 -7.51
N GLY A 40 -4.01 27.14 -7.79
CA GLY A 40 -5.09 27.07 -6.80
C GLY A 40 -4.87 26.05 -5.69
N TYR A 41 -4.08 25.00 -5.95
CA TYR A 41 -3.79 23.94 -4.98
C TYR A 41 -2.65 24.34 -4.05
N ASN A 42 -2.68 23.89 -2.79
CA ASN A 42 -1.57 24.10 -1.87
C ASN A 42 -0.39 23.17 -2.20
N PHE A 43 -0.69 21.93 -2.60
CA PHE A 43 0.31 20.94 -2.99
C PHE A 43 -0.14 20.17 -4.21
N LEU A 44 0.83 19.68 -4.98
CA LEU A 44 0.60 18.72 -6.04
C LEU A 44 1.46 17.48 -5.80
N VAL A 45 0.95 16.32 -6.21
CA VAL A 45 1.63 15.03 -6.08
C VAL A 45 1.59 14.30 -7.41
N ASP A 46 2.74 13.91 -7.94
CA ASP A 46 2.79 13.11 -9.17
C ASP A 46 2.63 11.60 -8.91
N LYS A 47 2.49 10.81 -9.98
CA LYS A 47 2.35 9.34 -9.88
C LYS A 47 3.57 8.63 -9.32
N CYS A 48 4.70 9.32 -9.16
CA CYS A 48 5.94 8.81 -8.62
C CYS A 48 6.12 9.18 -7.14
N GLY A 49 5.18 9.96 -6.58
CA GLY A 49 5.20 10.40 -5.19
C GLY A 49 6.00 11.68 -4.95
N THR A 50 6.45 12.36 -6.01
CA THR A 50 7.08 13.68 -5.91
C THR A 50 6.04 14.68 -5.44
N VAL A 51 6.39 15.44 -4.40
CA VAL A 51 5.54 16.50 -3.86
C VAL A 51 6.06 17.83 -4.37
N PHE A 52 5.16 18.63 -4.93
CA PHE A 52 5.41 20.00 -5.34
C PHE A 52 4.68 20.96 -4.40
N GLU A 53 5.36 22.01 -3.96
CA GLU A 53 4.66 23.18 -3.43
C GLU A 53 3.86 23.81 -4.57
N GLY A 54 2.55 24.00 -4.34
CA GLY A 54 1.69 24.73 -5.24
C GLY A 54 1.70 26.19 -4.84
N ARG A 55 0.61 26.63 -4.20
CA ARG A 55 0.47 28.01 -3.78
C ARG A 55 1.58 28.43 -2.82
N PHE A 56 2.28 29.50 -3.17
CA PHE A 56 3.49 29.95 -2.47
C PHE A 56 3.27 30.14 -0.97
N GLY A 57 4.20 29.59 -0.17
CA GLY A 57 4.14 29.63 1.29
C GLY A 57 3.31 28.48 1.88
N GLY A 58 2.71 27.60 1.06
CA GLY A 58 1.94 26.45 1.52
C GLY A 58 2.75 25.49 2.39
N MET A 59 4.08 25.49 2.30
CA MET A 59 4.95 24.76 3.22
C MET A 59 4.95 25.33 4.64
N ASN A 60 5.00 26.65 4.79
CA ASN A 60 5.31 27.32 6.06
C ASN A 60 4.15 28.11 6.68
N LEU A 61 3.13 28.46 5.88
CA LEU A 61 2.02 29.34 6.26
C LEU A 61 0.67 28.65 5.99
N PRO A 62 -0.39 29.03 6.72
CA PRO A 62 -1.75 28.57 6.47
C PRO A 62 -2.36 29.29 5.25
N VAL A 63 -1.80 29.06 4.07
CA VAL A 63 -2.19 29.77 2.85
C VAL A 63 -3.53 29.27 2.33
N VAL A 64 -4.46 30.20 2.08
CA VAL A 64 -5.77 29.89 1.50
C VAL A 64 -5.62 29.59 0.00
N GLY A 65 -6.06 28.41 -0.41
CA GLY A 65 -6.08 27.97 -1.80
C GLY A 65 -7.21 28.62 -2.63
N ALA A 66 -7.34 28.20 -3.88
CA ALA A 66 -8.43 28.53 -4.80
C ALA A 66 -8.95 27.27 -5.50
N GLN A 67 -9.00 26.17 -4.75
CA GLN A 67 -9.14 24.80 -5.23
C GLN A 67 -10.56 24.24 -5.09
N THR A 68 -11.26 24.57 -4.01
CA THR A 68 -12.66 24.17 -3.78
C THR A 68 -13.44 25.45 -3.53
N TYR A 69 -14.17 25.91 -4.54
CA TYR A 69 -15.03 27.09 -4.42
C TYR A 69 -15.96 26.91 -3.20
N GLY A 70 -16.18 27.98 -2.43
CA GLY A 70 -16.98 27.89 -1.21
C GLY A 70 -16.28 27.34 0.04
N PHE A 71 -15.30 26.42 -0.12
CA PHE A 71 -14.63 25.75 0.99
C PHE A 71 -13.11 25.94 1.04
N ASN A 72 -12.55 26.95 0.38
CA ASN A 72 -11.12 27.23 0.41
C ASN A 72 -10.61 27.63 1.81
N THR A 73 -11.43 28.34 2.58
CA THR A 73 -11.11 28.68 3.98
C THR A 73 -11.23 27.44 4.85
N ASP A 74 -10.37 27.33 5.87
CA ASP A 74 -10.29 26.17 6.76
C ASP A 74 -9.98 24.83 6.08
N SER A 75 -9.56 24.83 4.82
CA SER A 75 -9.15 23.62 4.11
C SER A 75 -7.76 23.76 3.47
N LEU A 76 -7.29 22.64 2.93
CA LEU A 76 -6.06 22.54 2.15
C LEU A 76 -6.32 21.67 0.92
N GLY A 77 -5.84 22.08 -0.25
CA GLY A 77 -5.95 21.31 -1.49
C GLY A 77 -4.68 20.55 -1.84
N ILE A 78 -4.81 19.25 -2.11
CA ILE A 78 -3.75 18.42 -2.69
C ILE A 78 -4.23 17.88 -4.04
N ALA A 79 -3.56 18.24 -5.13
CA ALA A 79 -3.90 17.72 -6.46
C ALA A 79 -2.97 16.61 -6.92
N ALA A 80 -3.55 15.47 -7.28
CA ALA A 80 -2.86 14.39 -7.96
C ALA A 80 -2.65 14.74 -9.44
N VAL A 81 -1.40 14.82 -9.88
CA VAL A 81 -1.05 15.13 -11.27
C VAL A 81 -1.42 13.96 -12.18
N GLY A 82 -2.44 14.17 -13.00
CA GLY A 82 -3.01 13.15 -13.88
C GLY A 82 -4.54 13.18 -13.88
N THR A 83 -5.12 12.20 -14.55
CA THR A 83 -6.56 11.94 -14.53
C THR A 83 -6.85 10.56 -13.95
N TYR A 84 -7.83 10.49 -13.05
CA TYR A 84 -8.12 9.28 -12.23
C TYR A 84 -9.61 8.90 -12.34
N THR A 85 -10.20 9.22 -13.49
CA THR A 85 -11.57 8.84 -13.84
C THR A 85 -11.68 7.35 -14.13
N ASP A 86 -12.86 6.80 -13.91
CA ASP A 86 -13.25 5.47 -14.36
C ASP A 86 -14.40 5.57 -15.36
N LEU A 87 -14.06 5.46 -16.65
CA LEU A 87 -15.04 5.50 -17.75
C LEU A 87 -15.90 4.22 -17.84
N SER A 88 -15.59 3.18 -17.07
CA SER A 88 -16.47 2.00 -16.94
C SER A 88 -17.52 2.17 -15.83
N GLY A 89 -17.43 3.25 -15.06
CA GLY A 89 -18.35 3.60 -13.98
C GLY A 89 -18.97 4.98 -14.16
N GLY A 90 -19.35 5.61 -13.04
CA GLY A 90 -20.11 6.86 -13.01
C GLY A 90 -19.41 8.11 -13.55
N ASP A 91 -18.10 8.07 -13.87
CA ASP A 91 -17.40 9.25 -14.42
C ASP A 91 -17.57 9.37 -15.96
N ALA A 92 -18.13 8.35 -16.63
CA ALA A 92 -18.27 8.31 -18.09
C ALA A 92 -19.12 9.46 -18.65
N THR A 93 -19.98 10.07 -17.83
CA THR A 93 -20.79 11.22 -18.22
C THR A 93 -20.05 12.55 -18.14
N ALA A 94 -18.86 12.58 -17.54
CA ALA A 94 -18.13 13.80 -17.24
C ALA A 94 -16.70 13.85 -17.74
N SER A 95 -16.14 12.71 -18.17
CA SER A 95 -14.83 12.65 -18.79
C SER A 95 -14.85 11.73 -19.99
N THR A 96 -14.05 12.06 -21.01
CA THR A 96 -13.80 11.21 -22.18
C THR A 96 -12.42 10.55 -22.13
N PHE A 97 -11.59 10.89 -21.13
CA PHE A 97 -10.25 10.33 -20.96
C PHE A 97 -10.27 9.22 -19.92
N LYS A 98 -9.75 8.04 -20.28
CA LYS A 98 -9.61 6.93 -19.34
C LYS A 98 -8.51 7.25 -18.32
N GLY A 99 -8.89 7.38 -17.06
CA GLY A 99 -7.97 7.56 -15.96
C GLY A 99 -7.10 6.36 -15.66
N ALA A 100 -6.14 6.58 -14.77
CA ALA A 100 -5.27 5.54 -14.22
C ALA A 100 -5.69 5.20 -12.78
N ALA A 101 -5.29 4.02 -12.30
CA ALA A 101 -5.33 3.74 -10.87
C ALA A 101 -4.22 4.52 -10.14
N PRO A 102 -4.48 5.10 -8.95
CA PRO A 102 -3.46 5.82 -8.19
C PRO A 102 -2.37 4.87 -7.68
N THR A 103 -1.11 5.25 -7.89
CA THR A 103 0.05 4.45 -7.47
C THR A 103 0.20 4.44 -5.95
N ALA A 104 0.93 3.45 -5.42
CA ALA A 104 1.26 3.40 -3.99
C ALA A 104 2.08 4.63 -3.54
N ALA A 105 3.01 5.10 -4.39
CA ALA A 105 3.84 6.27 -4.11
C ALA A 105 2.99 7.55 -3.99
N MET A 106 2.06 7.78 -4.92
CA MET A 106 1.13 8.91 -4.86
C MET A 106 0.25 8.84 -3.60
N LYS A 107 -0.39 7.71 -3.34
CA LYS A 107 -1.24 7.54 -2.15
C LYS A 107 -0.45 7.81 -0.85
N GLY A 108 0.78 7.32 -0.77
CA GLY A 108 1.68 7.55 0.35
C GLY A 108 2.06 9.03 0.52
N ALA A 109 2.37 9.72 -0.58
CA ALA A 109 2.71 11.14 -0.54
C ALA A 109 1.53 12.03 -0.15
N ILE A 110 0.32 11.77 -0.68
CA ILE A 110 -0.91 12.46 -0.25
C ILE A 110 -1.18 12.20 1.23
N ALA A 111 -1.08 10.94 1.67
CA ALA A 111 -1.26 10.57 3.08
C ALA A 111 -0.25 11.27 4.01
N ARG A 112 1.02 11.36 3.60
CA ARG A 112 2.07 12.06 4.36
C ARG A 112 1.77 13.55 4.53
N LEU A 113 1.35 14.21 3.46
CA LEU A 113 0.93 15.62 3.49
C LEU A 113 -0.30 15.82 4.38
N ALA A 114 -1.31 14.95 4.25
CA ALA A 114 -2.51 15.00 5.08
C ALA A 114 -2.18 14.80 6.56
N ALA A 115 -1.35 13.80 6.89
CA ALA A 115 -0.90 13.53 8.25
C ALA A 115 -0.14 14.72 8.85
N TRP A 116 0.79 15.31 8.10
CA TRP A 116 1.54 16.48 8.53
C TRP A 116 0.61 17.67 8.82
N LYS A 117 -0.19 18.07 7.83
CA LYS A 117 -0.96 19.31 7.92
C LYS A 117 -2.15 19.19 8.88
N LEU A 118 -2.82 18.04 8.93
CA LEU A 118 -3.89 17.79 9.92
C LEU A 118 -3.31 17.61 11.32
N GLY A 119 -2.13 16.99 11.43
CA GLY A 119 -1.40 16.86 12.70
C GLY A 119 -1.08 18.22 13.34
N MET A 120 -0.74 19.22 12.52
CA MET A 120 -0.53 20.61 13.00
C MET A 120 -1.77 21.24 13.64
N SER A 121 -2.99 20.80 13.28
CA SER A 121 -4.24 21.27 13.88
C SER A 121 -4.88 20.27 14.85
N GLY A 122 -4.24 19.13 15.10
CA GLY A 122 -4.79 18.05 15.93
C GLY A 122 -5.97 17.30 15.30
N ALA A 123 -6.27 17.53 14.02
CA ALA A 123 -7.38 16.87 13.33
C ALA A 123 -7.01 15.41 12.99
N SER A 124 -7.95 14.48 13.22
CA SER A 124 -7.75 13.07 12.86
C SER A 124 -7.94 12.86 11.35
N PRO A 125 -7.00 12.23 10.62
CA PRO A 125 -7.17 11.93 9.19
C PRO A 125 -8.32 10.98 8.85
N THR A 126 -8.82 10.21 9.81
CA THR A 126 -9.98 9.31 9.65
C THR A 126 -11.29 9.91 10.19
N GLY A 127 -11.23 11.13 10.73
CA GLY A 127 -12.39 11.81 11.30
C GLY A 127 -13.26 12.52 10.27
N SER A 128 -14.15 13.34 10.78
CA SER A 128 -14.95 14.30 10.02
C SER A 128 -14.81 15.70 10.61
N ALA A 129 -15.11 16.71 9.80
CA ALA A 129 -15.15 18.10 10.22
C ALA A 129 -16.27 18.86 9.50
N ALA A 130 -16.83 19.85 10.18
CA ALA A 130 -17.82 20.75 9.63
C ALA A 130 -17.13 21.96 8.98
N LEU A 131 -17.48 22.24 7.72
CA LEU A 131 -17.15 23.49 7.03
C LEU A 131 -18.44 24.25 6.68
N VAL A 132 -18.36 25.57 6.64
CA VAL A 132 -19.46 26.43 6.21
C VAL A 132 -19.21 26.85 4.77
N GLU A 133 -20.22 26.70 3.93
CA GLU A 133 -20.20 27.18 2.55
C GLU A 133 -20.05 28.71 2.53
N GLY A 134 -18.92 29.19 2.03
CA GLY A 134 -18.53 30.60 2.04
C GLY A 134 -18.88 31.37 0.77
N ALA A 135 -19.46 30.72 -0.24
CA ALA A 135 -19.83 31.32 -1.50
C ALA A 135 -21.29 31.02 -1.87
N ALA A 136 -21.93 31.99 -2.54
CA ALA A 136 -23.18 31.71 -3.24
C ALA A 136 -22.83 31.05 -4.57
N ASP A 137 -23.27 29.81 -4.76
CA ASP A 137 -23.11 29.10 -6.01
C ASP A 137 -24.38 28.37 -6.45
N SER A 138 -24.38 27.92 -7.70
CA SER A 138 -25.42 27.06 -8.29
C SER A 138 -24.97 25.59 -8.35
N HIS A 139 -23.87 25.24 -7.66
CA HIS A 139 -23.15 23.99 -7.80
C HIS A 139 -23.46 23.00 -6.67
N GLY A 140 -24.68 23.08 -6.13
CA GLY A 140 -25.21 22.11 -5.16
C GLY A 140 -24.94 22.43 -3.69
N PHE A 141 -24.29 23.58 -3.40
CA PHE A 141 -24.03 24.02 -2.03
C PHE A 141 -24.76 25.32 -1.72
N THR A 142 -25.26 25.45 -0.49
CA THR A 142 -26.06 26.61 -0.06
C THR A 142 -25.21 27.53 0.79
N LEU A 143 -25.07 28.80 0.37
CA LEU A 143 -24.36 29.83 1.14
C LEU A 143 -24.75 29.81 2.62
N ASN A 144 -23.75 29.89 3.51
CA ASN A 144 -23.86 29.86 4.96
C ASN A 144 -24.38 28.56 5.57
N LYS A 145 -24.60 27.51 4.77
CA LYS A 145 -24.94 26.18 5.28
C LYS A 145 -23.69 25.43 5.69
N THR A 146 -23.80 24.69 6.80
CA THR A 146 -22.74 23.82 7.30
C THR A 146 -22.84 22.44 6.67
N TYR A 147 -21.71 21.91 6.20
CA TYR A 147 -21.57 20.58 5.64
C TYR A 147 -20.52 19.79 6.42
N THR A 148 -20.87 18.55 6.79
CA THR A 148 -19.94 17.63 7.45
C THR A 148 -19.20 16.81 6.39
N LEU A 149 -17.89 16.96 6.37
CA LEU A 149 -16.99 16.32 5.41
C LEU A 149 -16.05 15.36 6.14
N SER A 150 -15.52 14.37 5.42
CA SER A 150 -14.35 13.64 5.93
C SER A 150 -13.17 14.60 6.02
N THR A 151 -12.31 14.47 7.03
CA THR A 151 -11.12 15.34 7.16
C THR A 151 -10.13 15.18 6.01
N VAL A 152 -10.17 14.05 5.29
CA VAL A 152 -9.61 13.92 3.95
C VAL A 152 -10.75 13.59 2.98
N SER A 153 -11.19 14.58 2.21
CA SER A 153 -12.37 14.50 1.34
C SER A 153 -11.99 14.60 -0.13
N GLY A 154 -12.81 14.04 -1.03
CA GLY A 154 -12.66 14.33 -2.46
C GLY A 154 -13.24 15.71 -2.78
N HIS A 155 -12.73 16.37 -3.82
CA HIS A 155 -13.27 17.66 -4.27
C HIS A 155 -14.79 17.61 -4.51
N ARG A 156 -15.30 16.53 -5.12
CA ARG A 156 -16.72 16.27 -5.36
C ARG A 156 -17.63 16.33 -4.12
N ASN A 157 -17.07 16.32 -2.91
CA ASN A 157 -17.86 16.45 -1.69
C ASN A 157 -18.10 17.91 -1.27
N GLY A 158 -17.39 18.86 -1.87
CA GLY A 158 -17.52 20.30 -1.63
C GLY A 158 -17.77 21.13 -2.90
N PHE A 159 -17.94 20.49 -4.06
CA PHE A 159 -18.29 21.17 -5.31
C PHE A 159 -18.92 20.17 -6.29
N ALA A 160 -19.80 20.61 -7.19
CA ALA A 160 -20.35 19.76 -8.25
C ALA A 160 -19.31 19.49 -9.35
N THR A 161 -18.54 18.43 -9.17
CA THR A 161 -17.46 17.99 -10.06
C THR A 161 -17.21 16.50 -9.89
N ASP A 162 -16.61 15.87 -10.89
CA ASP A 162 -16.15 14.48 -10.79
C ASP A 162 -14.76 14.37 -10.16
N CYS A 163 -14.05 15.48 -9.97
CA CYS A 163 -12.76 15.50 -9.29
C CYS A 163 -12.88 14.87 -7.88
N PRO A 164 -12.00 13.95 -7.45
CA PRO A 164 -10.71 13.57 -8.03
C PRO A 164 -10.76 12.40 -9.02
N GLY A 165 -11.92 12.06 -9.58
CA GLY A 165 -12.17 10.85 -10.37
C GLY A 165 -12.37 9.61 -9.50
N ASN A 166 -13.16 8.65 -9.96
CA ASN A 166 -13.58 7.47 -9.19
C ASN A 166 -12.39 6.62 -8.73
N GLN A 167 -11.32 6.48 -9.53
CA GLN A 167 -10.17 5.66 -9.14
C GLN A 167 -9.47 6.23 -7.89
N LEU A 168 -9.29 7.55 -7.83
CA LEU A 168 -8.67 8.20 -6.68
C LEU A 168 -9.67 8.41 -5.54
N TYR A 169 -10.93 8.70 -5.84
CA TYR A 169 -12.00 8.82 -4.84
C TYR A 169 -12.17 7.52 -4.04
N ASN A 170 -12.18 6.37 -4.73
CA ASN A 170 -12.27 5.05 -4.10
C ASN A 170 -11.02 4.70 -3.26
N ALA A 171 -9.89 5.37 -3.50
CA ALA A 171 -8.67 5.19 -2.72
C ALA A 171 -8.61 6.06 -1.45
N LEU A 172 -9.54 7.02 -1.26
CA LEU A 172 -9.53 7.92 -0.10
C LEU A 172 -9.59 7.18 1.25
N PRO A 173 -10.37 6.11 1.46
CA PRO A 173 -10.34 5.36 2.72
C PRO A 173 -8.95 4.81 3.06
N ALA A 174 -8.22 4.30 2.06
CA ALA A 174 -6.85 3.82 2.25
C ALA A 174 -5.89 4.97 2.58
N ILE A 175 -6.00 6.11 1.88
CA ILE A 175 -5.20 7.32 2.17
C ILE A 175 -5.43 7.81 3.60
N ARG A 176 -6.68 7.82 4.08
CA ARG A 176 -7.01 8.19 5.47
C ARG A 176 -6.35 7.24 6.47
N SER A 177 -6.44 5.93 6.22
CA SER A 177 -5.80 4.91 7.06
C SER A 177 -4.28 5.09 7.11
N TYR A 178 -3.65 5.29 5.95
CA TYR A 178 -2.22 5.57 5.86
C TYR A 178 -1.82 6.85 6.60
N ALA A 179 -2.59 7.94 6.45
CA ALA A 179 -2.29 9.20 7.14
C ALA A 179 -2.41 9.09 8.67
N ALA A 180 -3.41 8.34 9.15
CA ALA A 180 -3.64 8.19 10.59
C ALA A 180 -2.61 7.28 11.28
N GLY A 181 -2.12 6.25 10.60
CA GLY A 181 -1.41 5.13 11.23
C GLY A 181 -2.28 4.38 12.25
N PRO A 182 -1.78 3.28 12.86
CA PRO A 182 -0.43 2.74 12.74
C PRO A 182 -0.23 1.96 11.42
N VAL A 183 0.94 1.35 11.25
CA VAL A 183 1.27 0.51 10.08
C VAL A 183 0.25 -0.63 9.94
N THR A 184 -0.30 -0.81 8.75
CA THR A 184 -1.27 -1.86 8.42
C THR A 184 -0.65 -2.95 7.56
N GLY A 185 -1.24 -4.16 7.65
CA GLY A 185 -0.83 -5.32 6.86
C GLY A 185 0.55 -5.88 7.20
N LEU A 186 1.06 -5.61 8.41
CA LEU A 186 2.34 -6.11 8.86
C LEU A 186 2.29 -7.62 9.09
N ALA A 187 3.06 -8.38 8.31
CA ALA A 187 3.12 -9.84 8.41
C ALA A 187 4.53 -10.37 8.15
N ILE A 188 4.96 -11.35 8.95
CA ILE A 188 6.17 -12.13 8.68
C ILE A 188 5.88 -13.07 7.50
N THR A 189 6.74 -13.02 6.48
CA THR A 189 6.57 -13.77 5.23
C THR A 189 7.60 -14.88 5.04
N GLY A 190 8.61 -14.96 5.90
CA GLY A 190 9.54 -16.07 5.90
C GLY A 190 10.55 -15.99 7.03
N VAL A 191 11.05 -17.17 7.40
CA VAL A 191 12.18 -17.35 8.32
C VAL A 191 13.16 -18.31 7.64
N ALA A 192 14.41 -17.89 7.49
CA ALA A 192 15.46 -18.67 6.85
C ALA A 192 16.65 -18.83 7.80
N GLY A 193 17.23 -20.02 7.86
CA GLY A 193 18.44 -20.28 8.64
C GLY A 193 19.38 -21.26 7.95
N PRO A 194 20.47 -21.69 8.62
CA PRO A 194 21.41 -22.67 8.09
C PRO A 194 20.78 -24.01 7.63
N TYR A 195 19.59 -24.32 8.13
CA TYR A 195 18.86 -25.54 7.77
C TYR A 195 17.89 -25.37 6.59
N GLY A 196 17.79 -24.16 6.02
CA GLY A 196 17.01 -23.83 4.83
C GLY A 196 16.08 -22.64 5.02
N SER A 197 15.44 -22.25 3.91
CA SER A 197 14.39 -21.22 3.91
C SER A 197 13.02 -21.87 3.98
N GLN A 198 12.16 -21.39 4.87
CA GLN A 198 10.82 -21.92 5.05
C GLN A 198 9.76 -20.87 4.67
N LYS A 199 8.73 -21.31 3.95
CA LYS A 199 7.52 -20.50 3.65
C LYS A 199 6.70 -20.27 4.92
N PRO A 200 5.75 -19.31 4.94
CA PRO A 200 4.95 -18.99 6.13
C PRO A 200 4.28 -20.22 6.73
N VAL A 201 4.82 -20.72 7.83
CA VAL A 201 4.22 -21.72 8.71
C VAL A 201 4.31 -21.22 10.15
N SER A 202 3.56 -21.81 11.07
CA SER A 202 3.52 -21.36 12.47
C SER A 202 4.82 -21.63 13.24
N SER A 203 5.62 -22.61 12.80
CA SER A 203 6.86 -23.03 13.46
C SER A 203 7.98 -23.32 12.47
N TYR A 204 9.17 -22.83 12.78
CA TYR A 204 10.39 -22.99 11.99
C TYR A 204 11.46 -23.74 12.78
N VAL A 205 12.37 -24.40 12.07
CA VAL A 205 13.58 -24.95 12.67
C VAL A 205 14.77 -24.33 11.96
N THR A 206 15.45 -23.44 12.66
CA THR A 206 16.66 -22.77 12.19
C THR A 206 17.87 -23.29 12.98
N GLY A 207 19.07 -22.93 12.51
CA GLY A 207 20.25 -23.03 13.37
C GLY A 207 20.19 -21.97 14.47
N THR A 208 21.32 -21.63 15.08
CA THR A 208 21.41 -20.49 16.00
C THR A 208 21.35 -19.12 15.30
N SER A 209 20.98 -19.07 14.02
CA SER A 209 20.80 -17.85 13.24
C SER A 209 19.58 -17.95 12.35
N ALA A 210 18.77 -16.90 12.36
CA ALA A 210 17.53 -16.78 11.60
C ALA A 210 17.46 -15.42 10.90
N THR A 211 17.20 -15.42 9.60
CA THR A 211 16.85 -14.25 8.79
C THR A 211 15.35 -14.22 8.61
N VAL A 212 14.73 -13.19 9.17
CA VAL A 212 13.29 -12.99 9.19
C VAL A 212 12.96 -11.95 8.12
N SER A 213 11.96 -12.23 7.29
CA SER A 213 11.46 -11.30 6.27
C SER A 213 9.98 -11.00 6.52
N TRP A 214 9.56 -9.79 6.20
CA TRP A 214 8.19 -9.32 6.42
C TRP A 214 7.71 -8.39 5.32
N THR A 215 6.41 -8.09 5.33
CA THR A 215 5.76 -7.14 4.43
C THR A 215 4.81 -6.24 5.20
N ALA A 216 4.48 -5.07 4.65
CA ALA A 216 3.41 -4.18 5.11
C ALA A 216 2.62 -3.65 3.91
N THR A 217 1.33 -3.37 4.09
CA THR A 217 0.50 -2.71 3.05
C THR A 217 0.60 -1.20 3.11
N THR A 218 1.08 -0.65 4.23
CA THR A 218 1.42 0.77 4.36
C THR A 218 2.66 1.10 3.51
N PRO A 219 2.64 2.15 2.67
CA PRO A 219 3.78 2.56 1.87
C PRO A 219 5.03 2.81 2.73
N ALA A 220 6.20 2.37 2.25
CA ALA A 220 7.47 2.46 3.00
C ALA A 220 7.83 3.88 3.45
N ALA A 221 7.47 4.91 2.66
CA ALA A 221 7.70 6.31 3.00
C ALA A 221 6.94 6.80 4.26
N LEU A 222 5.99 6.00 4.77
CA LEU A 222 5.22 6.27 5.98
C LEU A 222 5.66 5.42 7.18
N ILE A 223 6.71 4.61 7.03
CA ILE A 223 7.25 3.73 8.06
C ILE A 223 8.62 4.26 8.48
N SER A 224 8.77 4.64 9.75
CA SER A 224 10.04 5.17 10.26
C SER A 224 11.07 4.08 10.55
N GLY A 225 10.62 2.84 10.77
CA GLY A 225 11.48 1.68 10.91
C GLY A 225 10.75 0.47 11.49
N TYR A 226 11.51 -0.60 11.65
CA TYR A 226 11.08 -1.86 12.23
C TYR A 226 12.04 -2.29 13.34
N ASP A 227 11.48 -2.80 14.44
CA ASP A 227 12.23 -3.61 15.38
C ASP A 227 11.88 -5.08 15.15
N LEU A 228 12.90 -5.94 15.09
CA LEU A 228 12.72 -7.37 15.24
C LEU A 228 12.75 -7.71 16.73
N LEU A 229 11.76 -8.46 17.19
CA LEU A 229 11.61 -8.87 18.57
C LEU A 229 11.79 -10.39 18.70
N VAL A 230 12.51 -10.80 19.73
CA VAL A 230 12.63 -12.19 20.19
C VAL A 230 12.11 -12.24 21.62
N ASP A 231 11.13 -13.09 21.87
CA ASP A 231 10.50 -13.28 23.19
C ASP A 231 10.02 -11.95 23.80
N GLY A 232 9.45 -11.08 22.96
CA GLY A 232 8.95 -9.76 23.34
C GLY A 232 10.01 -8.67 23.52
N LYS A 233 11.30 -8.96 23.30
CA LYS A 233 12.40 -7.99 23.42
C LYS A 233 12.93 -7.61 22.05
N ALA A 234 13.06 -6.30 21.79
CA ALA A 234 13.69 -5.82 20.57
C ALA A 234 15.18 -6.19 20.56
N VAL A 235 15.61 -6.88 19.50
CA VAL A 235 16.98 -7.37 19.34
C VAL A 235 17.73 -6.67 18.22
N THR A 236 17.03 -6.11 17.24
CA THR A 236 17.64 -5.32 16.16
C THR A 236 16.62 -4.35 15.56
N HIS A 237 17.12 -3.23 15.04
CA HIS A 237 16.36 -2.19 14.37
C HIS A 237 16.80 -2.09 12.91
N THR A 238 15.86 -1.92 11.99
CA THR A 238 16.15 -1.77 10.55
C THR A 238 15.07 -0.95 9.85
N THR A 239 15.43 -0.33 8.73
CA THR A 239 14.47 0.28 7.79
C THR A 239 14.12 -0.68 6.65
N GLY A 240 14.86 -1.77 6.50
CA GLY A 240 14.59 -2.84 5.55
C GLY A 240 13.41 -3.73 5.96
N THR A 241 12.99 -4.60 5.04
CA THR A 241 11.92 -5.58 5.27
C THR A 241 12.45 -6.97 5.65
N SER A 242 13.69 -7.02 6.11
CA SER A 242 14.31 -8.22 6.65
C SER A 242 15.41 -7.88 7.64
N ALA A 243 15.66 -8.80 8.57
CA ALA A 243 16.79 -8.73 9.49
C ALA A 243 17.23 -10.13 9.92
N THR A 244 18.52 -10.26 10.22
CA THR A 244 19.12 -11.50 10.76
C THR A 244 19.34 -11.36 12.25
N VAL A 245 19.04 -12.42 13.00
CA VAL A 245 19.22 -12.51 14.45
C VAL A 245 19.97 -13.79 14.81
N THR A 246 20.74 -13.74 15.89
CA THR A 246 21.31 -14.92 16.54
C THR A 246 20.41 -15.34 17.70
N LEU A 247 20.06 -16.63 17.74
CA LEU A 247 19.18 -17.22 18.73
C LEU A 247 19.96 -18.19 19.62
N ALA A 248 19.62 -18.20 20.91
CA ALA A 248 20.09 -19.25 21.82
C ALA A 248 19.46 -20.59 21.42
N GLY A 249 20.02 -21.71 21.88
CA GLY A 249 19.38 -23.00 21.66
C GLY A 249 18.03 -23.06 22.37
N GLY A 250 16.95 -23.38 21.65
CA GLY A 250 15.62 -23.48 22.22
C GLY A 250 14.50 -22.97 21.31
N THR A 251 13.32 -22.81 21.89
CA THR A 251 12.13 -22.27 21.22
C THR A 251 12.00 -20.78 21.52
N HIS A 252 11.81 -19.99 20.48
CA HIS A 252 11.68 -18.54 20.53
C HIS A 252 10.42 -18.06 19.82
N HIS A 253 9.84 -16.97 20.31
CA HIS A 253 8.76 -16.25 19.65
C HIS A 253 9.29 -15.01 18.95
N ILE A 254 9.16 -14.99 17.63
CA ILE A 254 9.64 -13.93 16.77
C ILE A 254 8.48 -13.03 16.35
N GLN A 255 8.65 -11.72 16.51
CA GLN A 255 7.70 -10.70 16.08
C GLN A 255 8.43 -9.54 15.41
N VAL A 256 7.70 -8.79 14.59
CA VAL A 256 8.17 -7.51 14.05
C VAL A 256 7.29 -6.41 14.60
N ARG A 257 7.89 -5.35 15.11
CA ARG A 257 7.20 -4.10 15.45
C ARG A 257 7.51 -3.08 14.37
N ALA A 258 6.50 -2.58 13.68
CA ALA A 258 6.65 -1.48 12.73
C ALA A 258 6.24 -0.16 13.39
N THR A 259 7.01 0.90 13.17
CA THR A 259 6.72 2.25 13.66
C THR A 259 6.33 3.13 12.49
N HIS A 260 5.15 3.74 12.57
CA HIS A 260 4.69 4.71 11.58
C HIS A 260 5.39 6.07 11.80
N VAL A 261 5.46 6.93 10.78
CA VAL A 261 6.02 8.30 10.89
C VAL A 261 5.30 9.18 11.93
N THR A 262 4.11 8.80 12.37
CA THR A 262 3.39 9.45 13.49
C THR A 262 3.79 8.93 14.87
N GLY A 263 4.73 7.99 14.96
CA GLY A 263 5.16 7.34 16.20
C GLY A 263 4.28 6.16 16.65
N LYS A 264 3.12 5.94 16.03
CA LYS A 264 2.26 4.80 16.36
C LYS A 264 2.88 3.49 15.90
N THR A 265 2.78 2.45 16.72
CA THR A 265 3.41 1.14 16.46
C THR A 265 2.37 0.04 16.19
N THR A 266 2.73 -0.93 15.35
CA THR A 266 1.98 -2.19 15.14
C THR A 266 2.91 -3.38 15.37
N LEU A 267 2.40 -4.42 16.02
CA LEU A 267 3.08 -5.71 16.14
C LEU A 267 2.52 -6.71 15.13
N SER A 268 3.40 -7.51 14.53
CA SER A 268 2.99 -8.67 13.74
C SER A 268 2.45 -9.77 14.66
N ALA A 269 1.71 -10.72 14.07
CA ALA A 269 1.53 -12.03 14.69
C ALA A 269 2.90 -12.65 15.00
N ALA A 270 2.99 -13.38 16.12
CA ALA A 270 4.21 -14.09 16.47
C ALA A 270 4.34 -15.36 15.64
N VAL A 271 5.57 -15.68 15.26
CA VAL A 271 5.92 -17.00 14.73
C VAL A 271 6.87 -17.70 15.70
N THR A 272 6.79 -19.02 15.75
CA THR A 272 7.68 -19.83 16.59
C THR A 272 8.91 -20.22 15.79
N ASP A 273 10.11 -19.99 16.31
CA ASP A 273 11.34 -20.50 15.74
C ASP A 273 12.06 -21.39 16.74
N ILE A 274 12.49 -22.56 16.27
CA ILE A 274 13.23 -23.54 17.06
C ILE A 274 14.68 -23.48 16.61
N ALA A 275 15.50 -22.79 17.40
CA ALA A 275 16.92 -22.65 17.16
C ALA A 275 17.65 -23.92 17.66
N ALA A 276 18.00 -24.81 16.72
CA ALA A 276 18.67 -26.06 17.03
C ALA A 276 20.20 -25.91 16.91
N THR A 277 20.91 -26.22 18.00
CA THR A 277 22.38 -26.20 18.08
C THR A 277 23.04 -27.35 17.30
N ALA A 278 22.29 -28.40 16.98
CA ALA A 278 22.68 -29.47 16.08
C ALA A 278 21.62 -29.61 14.98
N ARG A 279 22.07 -29.99 13.77
CA ARG A 279 21.15 -30.25 12.66
C ARG A 279 20.22 -31.41 13.06
N PRO A 280 18.88 -31.27 12.93
CA PRO A 280 17.97 -32.36 13.21
C PRO A 280 18.30 -33.58 12.35
N THR A 281 18.50 -34.73 13.00
CA THR A 281 18.65 -36.02 12.34
C THR A 281 17.31 -36.74 12.37
N PHE A 282 16.81 -37.15 11.21
CA PHE A 282 15.60 -37.96 11.09
C PHE A 282 16.03 -39.42 10.90
N PRO A 283 15.98 -40.26 11.95
CA PRO A 283 16.49 -41.64 11.88
C PRO A 283 15.63 -42.54 10.98
N THR A 284 14.37 -42.17 10.75
CA THR A 284 13.45 -42.89 9.87
C THR A 284 13.22 -42.06 8.61
N ALA A 285 13.61 -42.60 7.45
CA ALA A 285 13.25 -42.00 6.18
C ALA A 285 11.71 -41.95 6.05
N PRO A 286 11.11 -40.80 5.68
CA PRO A 286 9.67 -40.73 5.52
C PRO A 286 9.22 -41.66 4.39
N SER A 287 8.18 -42.44 4.64
CA SER A 287 7.56 -43.27 3.61
C SER A 287 6.70 -42.38 2.71
N VAL A 288 7.07 -42.28 1.42
CA VAL A 288 6.22 -41.64 0.41
C VAL A 288 5.20 -42.68 -0.04
N SER A 289 3.93 -42.52 0.36
CA SER A 289 2.84 -43.32 -0.21
C SER A 289 2.22 -42.58 -1.39
N ALA A 290 2.41 -43.11 -2.59
CA ALA A 290 1.63 -42.68 -3.75
C ALA A 290 0.20 -43.17 -3.57
N ARG A 291 -0.78 -42.26 -3.55
CA ARG A 291 -2.18 -42.66 -3.73
C ARG A 291 -2.39 -42.95 -5.21
N THR A 292 -2.73 -44.18 -5.56
CA THR A 292 -3.26 -44.50 -6.88
C THR A 292 -4.61 -43.81 -7.04
N GLY A 293 -4.67 -42.75 -7.84
CA GLY A 293 -5.91 -42.22 -8.40
C GLY A 293 -6.16 -42.88 -9.75
N THR A 294 -7.41 -43.19 -10.06
CA THR A 294 -7.82 -43.68 -11.38
C THR A 294 -7.62 -42.57 -12.40
N VAL A 295 -6.71 -42.77 -13.35
CA VAL A 295 -6.65 -41.94 -14.56
C VAL A 295 -7.70 -42.47 -15.54
N SER A 296 -8.69 -41.66 -15.87
CA SER A 296 -9.63 -42.00 -16.95
C SER A 296 -8.89 -41.93 -18.28
N ALA A 297 -8.60 -43.09 -18.86
CA ALA A 297 -8.06 -43.16 -20.21
C ALA A 297 -9.21 -43.05 -21.22
N THR A 298 -9.49 -41.83 -21.71
CA THR A 298 -10.04 -41.68 -23.05
C THR A 298 -8.88 -41.73 -24.02
N SER A 299 -8.74 -42.85 -24.72
CA SER A 299 -7.74 -43.07 -25.76
C SER A 299 -8.13 -42.34 -27.04
N ASP A 300 -7.41 -41.27 -27.39
CA ASP A 300 -7.34 -40.78 -28.77
C ASP A 300 -6.05 -41.30 -29.42
N GLY A 301 -6.15 -42.49 -30.02
CA GLY A 301 -5.20 -42.99 -31.03
C GLY A 301 -3.79 -43.38 -30.55
N PRO A 302 -3.02 -44.08 -31.40
CA PRO A 302 -1.75 -44.68 -31.01
C PRO A 302 -0.62 -43.63 -31.00
N GLY A 303 0.00 -43.41 -29.84
CA GLY A 303 1.42 -43.03 -29.79
C GLY A 303 1.81 -41.69 -29.13
N ARG A 304 0.94 -40.98 -28.42
CA ARG A 304 1.37 -39.77 -27.68
C ARG A 304 0.71 -39.65 -26.31
N TRP A 305 1.45 -39.99 -25.25
CA TRP A 305 1.05 -39.69 -23.87
C TRP A 305 1.38 -38.22 -23.58
N SER A 306 0.36 -37.38 -23.43
CA SER A 306 0.48 -36.09 -22.75
C SER A 306 -0.38 -36.18 -21.49
N PRO A 307 0.17 -35.98 -20.27
CA PRO A 307 -0.67 -35.95 -19.09
C PRO A 307 -1.59 -34.74 -19.17
N ALA A 308 -2.90 -35.00 -19.28
CA ALA A 308 -3.92 -33.97 -19.05
C ALA A 308 -3.87 -33.55 -17.57
N PRO A 309 -4.11 -32.26 -17.24
CA PRO A 309 -4.19 -31.83 -15.85
C PRO A 309 -5.40 -32.51 -15.21
N VAL A 310 -5.19 -33.26 -14.13
CA VAL A 310 -6.30 -33.79 -13.34
C VAL A 310 -6.84 -32.63 -12.50
N GLU A 311 -7.97 -32.05 -12.93
CA GLU A 311 -8.82 -31.27 -12.04
C GLU A 311 -9.36 -32.21 -10.96
N GLY A 312 -9.09 -31.89 -9.69
CA GLY A 312 -9.69 -32.59 -8.55
C GLY A 312 -8.76 -33.50 -7.75
N THR A 313 -7.58 -33.04 -7.36
CA THR A 313 -6.93 -33.55 -6.13
C THR A 313 -6.67 -32.42 -5.16
N ALA A 314 -7.44 -32.42 -4.08
CA ALA A 314 -7.05 -31.84 -2.80
C ALA A 314 -5.63 -32.32 -2.46
N GLY A 315 -4.84 -31.39 -1.92
CA GLY A 315 -3.39 -31.49 -1.81
C GLY A 315 -2.86 -32.80 -1.24
N VAL A 316 -1.57 -33.03 -1.54
CA VAL A 316 -0.73 -33.95 -0.77
C VAL A 316 -0.84 -33.55 0.70
N ALA A 317 -1.66 -34.28 1.45
CA ALA A 317 -1.68 -34.19 2.90
C ALA A 317 -0.48 -34.98 3.43
N CYS A 318 0.66 -34.28 3.59
CA CYS A 318 1.76 -34.78 4.41
C CYS A 318 1.29 -34.80 5.87
N ALA A 319 0.84 -35.95 6.37
CA ALA A 319 0.75 -36.17 7.80
C ALA A 319 2.18 -36.46 8.30
N GLY A 320 2.78 -35.47 8.97
CA GLY A 320 4.19 -35.50 9.34
C GLY A 320 5.06 -34.78 8.31
N GLN A 321 5.72 -33.73 8.75
CA GLN A 321 6.49 -32.79 7.94
C GLN A 321 7.49 -33.48 6.99
N SER A 322 7.37 -33.21 5.69
CA SER A 322 8.51 -32.82 4.85
C SER A 322 8.01 -32.32 3.48
N CYS A 323 8.65 -31.26 2.97
CA CYS A 323 8.81 -31.01 1.54
C CYS A 323 10.09 -30.18 1.35
N ARG A 324 11.04 -30.71 0.57
CA ARG A 324 12.19 -29.95 0.06
C ARG A 324 11.68 -28.88 -0.92
N TRP A 325 12.19 -27.65 -0.83
CA TRP A 325 12.02 -26.65 -1.88
C TRP A 325 13.37 -26.41 -2.57
N GLY A 326 13.43 -26.75 -3.85
CA GLY A 326 14.55 -26.50 -4.74
C GLY A 326 14.22 -26.99 -6.14
N GLY A 327 13.50 -26.16 -6.91
CA GLY A 327 13.44 -26.17 -8.37
C GLY A 327 12.82 -27.38 -9.08
N CYS A 328 11.70 -27.17 -9.76
CA CYS A 328 11.34 -28.00 -10.91
C CYS A 328 12.45 -27.87 -11.97
N GLY A 329 13.28 -28.91 -12.11
CA GLY A 329 14.20 -29.08 -13.23
C GLY A 329 14.17 -30.55 -13.64
N LEU A 330 13.29 -30.89 -14.59
CA LEU A 330 13.30 -32.20 -15.24
C LEU A 330 14.54 -32.29 -16.15
N GLY A 331 15.63 -32.82 -15.60
CA GLY A 331 16.74 -33.35 -16.37
C GLY A 331 16.63 -34.86 -16.44
N CYS A 332 15.99 -35.41 -17.48
CA CYS A 332 16.07 -36.84 -17.77
C CYS A 332 17.49 -37.19 -18.23
N GLY A 333 18.31 -37.71 -17.31
CA GLY A 333 19.55 -38.41 -17.64
C GLY A 333 19.23 -39.86 -18.01
N ARG A 334 19.46 -40.23 -19.28
CA ARG A 334 19.55 -41.63 -19.72
C ARG A 334 20.62 -42.35 -18.90
N PHE A 335 20.29 -43.50 -18.32
CA PHE A 335 21.27 -44.55 -18.05
C PHE A 335 21.06 -45.66 -19.07
N VAL A 336 22.17 -46.09 -19.68
CA VAL A 336 22.30 -47.18 -20.64
C VAL A 336 21.89 -48.50 -19.99
#